data_AF-A0A7C7EQ57-F1
#
_entry.id   AF-A0A7C7EQ57-F1
#
_cell.length_a   1.000
_cell.length_b   1.000
_cell.length_c   1.000
_cell.angle_alpha   90.00
_cell.angle_beta   90.00
_cell.angle_gamma   90.00
#
_symmetry.space_group_name_H-M   'P 1'
#
loop_
_entity.id
_entity.type
_entity.pdbx_description
1 polymer ?
#
loop_
_entity_poly.entity_id
_entity_poly.type
_entity_poly.pdbx_seq_one_letter_code
_entity_poly.pdbx_strand_id
1 'polypeptide(L)'
;MSYIHFTPEQIEQAQSTYLVSFLQSHGESLKRSGSEYEWKNGSEKVTVRENKWFHQYDREGGKAIDFVRRFYNFDFPEAVQMLLGGQRDAAPNYFSMNLSKKATKPFVLPPENNDMWRVYAYLLKQRFIDRDIIHYFTHNKMLYEDAEFHNAIFVGFDENGIPKHAHKRGTLCVTLKSQTNRIYHPIRVEGVE
;
A
#
# COMPACT_ATOMS: atom_id res chain seq x y z
N MET A 1 28.90 8.01 -24.38
CA MET A 1 29.32 8.41 -23.02
C MET A 1 30.35 7.40 -22.53
N SER A 2 31.42 7.85 -21.86
CA SER A 2 32.44 6.96 -21.29
C SER A 2 31.87 6.30 -20.04
N TYR A 3 31.96 4.98 -19.93
CA TYR A 3 31.48 4.26 -18.75
C TYR A 3 32.43 4.53 -17.58
N ILE A 4 31.90 5.06 -16.47
CA ILE A 4 32.68 5.35 -15.26
C ILE A 4 32.80 4.06 -14.46
N HIS A 5 34.03 3.58 -14.28
CA HIS A 5 34.31 2.42 -13.44
C HIS A 5 34.56 2.87 -12.00
N PHE A 6 33.90 2.21 -11.06
CA PHE A 6 34.10 2.40 -9.63
C PHE A 6 34.80 1.20 -9.02
N THR A 7 35.67 1.46 -8.06
CA THR A 7 36.30 0.42 -7.24
C THR A 7 35.25 -0.24 -6.32
N PRO A 8 35.44 -1.51 -5.91
CA PRO A 8 34.56 -2.15 -4.94
C PRO A 8 34.38 -1.33 -3.66
N GLU A 9 35.43 -0.68 -3.19
CA GLU A 9 35.45 0.16 -1.99
C GLU A 9 34.56 1.41 -2.17
N GLN A 10 34.60 2.04 -3.35
CA GLN A 10 33.71 3.16 -3.69
C GLN A 10 32.23 2.73 -3.73
N ILE A 11 31.95 1.54 -4.27
CA ILE A 11 30.59 1.00 -4.30
C ILE A 11 30.11 0.71 -2.87
N GLU A 12 30.94 0.10 -2.04
CA GLU A 12 30.60 -0.18 -0.63
C GLU A 12 30.38 1.11 0.17
N GLN A 13 31.24 2.11 -0.02
CA GLN A 13 31.07 3.42 0.58
C GLN A 13 29.74 4.06 0.16
N ALA A 14 29.42 4.06 -1.14
CA ALA A 14 28.15 4.58 -1.64
C ALA A 14 26.95 3.82 -1.05
N GLN A 15 27.00 2.48 -0.99
CA GLN A 15 25.97 1.66 -0.38
C GLN A 15 25.79 1.92 1.11
N SER A 16 26.84 2.35 1.81
CA SER A 16 26.84 2.59 3.26
C SER A 16 26.35 4.00 3.63
N THR A 17 26.00 4.83 2.65
CA THR A 17 25.47 6.17 2.87
C THR A 17 24.23 6.14 3.76
N TYR A 18 24.25 6.94 4.83
CA TYR A 18 23.12 7.07 5.75
C TYR A 18 21.97 7.83 5.05
N LEU A 19 20.90 7.13 4.72
CA LEU A 19 19.82 7.66 3.87
C LEU A 19 19.07 8.82 4.52
N VAL A 20 18.95 8.82 5.85
CA VAL A 20 18.25 9.89 6.58
C VAL A 20 18.99 11.22 6.42
N SER A 21 20.32 11.24 6.58
CA SER A 21 21.10 12.47 6.40
C SER A 21 21.15 12.90 4.94
N PHE A 22 21.23 11.93 4.02
CA PHE A 22 21.16 12.20 2.59
C PHE A 22 19.84 12.86 2.20
N LEU A 23 18.71 12.32 2.64
CA LEU A 23 17.39 12.90 2.34
C LEU A 23 17.23 14.30 2.96
N GLN A 24 17.63 14.47 4.23
CA GLN A 24 17.60 15.77 4.90
C GLN A 24 18.45 16.83 4.19
N SER A 25 19.65 16.48 3.71
CA SER A 25 20.51 17.42 2.97
C SER A 25 19.92 17.83 1.62
N HIS A 26 18.99 17.04 1.08
CA HIS A 26 18.26 17.33 -0.17
C HIS A 26 16.89 17.98 0.08
N GLY A 27 16.61 18.43 1.32
CA GLY A 27 15.37 19.13 1.67
C GLY A 27 14.16 18.23 1.91
N GLU A 28 14.36 16.91 1.95
CA GLU A 28 13.29 15.95 2.22
C GLU A 28 12.96 15.88 3.71
N SER A 29 11.67 15.73 4.01
CA SER A 29 11.19 15.59 5.38
C SER A 29 10.94 14.12 5.73
N LEU A 30 11.45 13.69 6.89
CA LEU A 30 11.22 12.35 7.43
C LEU A 30 10.50 12.44 8.77
N LYS A 31 9.55 11.54 8.98
CA LYS A 31 8.87 11.37 10.26
C LYS A 31 9.50 10.21 11.03
N ARG A 32 9.92 10.44 12.27
CA ARG A 32 10.43 9.35 13.12
C ARG A 32 9.30 8.39 13.51
N SER A 33 9.56 7.09 13.42
CA SER A 33 8.66 5.99 13.79
C SER A 33 9.44 4.91 14.53
N GLY A 34 9.54 5.03 15.86
CA GLY A 34 10.34 4.13 16.68
C GLY A 34 11.84 4.26 16.38
N SER A 35 12.47 3.14 16.02
CA SER A 35 13.87 3.07 15.58
C SER A 35 14.07 3.39 14.10
N GLU A 36 13.00 3.63 13.36
CA GLU A 36 13.01 3.82 11.92
C GLU A 36 12.48 5.21 11.55
N TYR A 37 12.66 5.58 10.28
CA TYR A 37 12.14 6.80 9.70
C TYR A 37 11.15 6.48 8.59
N GLU A 38 10.11 7.29 8.50
CA GLU A 38 9.13 7.27 7.41
C GLU A 38 9.44 8.43 6.48
N TRP A 39 9.73 8.11 5.22
CA TRP A 39 9.81 9.06 4.13
C TRP A 39 8.61 8.83 3.19
N LYS A 40 8.02 9.91 2.69
CA LYS A 40 6.85 9.84 1.82
C LYS A 40 7.22 10.22 0.40
N ASN A 41 7.10 9.26 -0.51
CA ASN A 41 7.22 9.50 -1.94
C ASN A 41 5.81 9.76 -2.51
N GLY A 42 5.36 11.02 -2.53
CA GLY A 42 3.97 11.34 -2.83
C GLY A 42 3.02 10.80 -1.75
N SER A 43 2.18 9.82 -2.10
CA SER A 43 1.27 9.13 -1.16
C SER A 43 1.84 7.82 -0.59
N GLU A 44 2.98 7.36 -1.11
CA GLU A 44 3.55 6.06 -0.77
C GLU A 44 4.52 6.17 0.41
N LYS A 45 4.46 5.17 1.29
CA LYS A 45 5.28 5.11 2.50
C LYS A 45 6.54 4.27 2.24
N VAL A 46 7.68 4.90 2.40
CA VAL A 46 8.99 4.25 2.42
C VAL A 46 9.54 4.29 3.84
N THR A 47 9.90 3.12 4.34
CA THR A 47 10.57 2.99 5.64
C THR A 47 12.06 3.02 5.42
N VAL A 48 12.76 3.87 6.17
CA VAL A 48 14.20 4.09 6.07
C VAL A 48 14.83 3.73 7.42
N ARG A 49 15.87 2.91 7.37
CA ARG A 49 16.69 2.55 8.52
C ARG A 49 18.15 2.50 8.09
N GLU A 50 18.94 3.41 8.66
CA GLU A 50 20.36 3.55 8.30
C GLU A 50 20.55 3.79 6.79
N ASN A 51 21.23 2.88 6.11
CA ASN A 51 21.45 2.89 4.66
C ASN A 51 20.44 2.03 3.89
N LYS A 52 19.43 1.47 4.57
CA LYS A 52 18.44 0.57 3.99
C LYS A 52 17.09 1.26 3.89
N TRP A 53 16.31 0.83 2.91
CA TRP A 53 14.94 1.27 2.74
C TRP A 53 14.03 0.11 2.34
N PHE A 54 12.74 0.28 2.59
CA PHE A 54 11.69 -0.66 2.22
C PHE A 54 10.40 0.07 1.84
N HIS A 55 9.88 -0.22 0.65
CA HIS A 55 8.63 0.30 0.13
C HIS A 55 7.49 -0.66 0.46
N GLN A 56 6.58 -0.21 1.33
CA GLN A 56 5.59 -1.08 1.99
C GLN A 56 4.60 -1.74 1.02
N TYR A 57 4.24 -1.05 -0.08
CA TYR A 57 3.23 -1.52 -1.02
C TYR A 57 3.80 -2.54 -2.02
N ASP A 58 4.86 -2.15 -2.73
CA ASP A 58 5.53 -3.01 -3.72
C ASP A 58 6.36 -4.14 -3.09
N ARG A 59 6.60 -4.09 -1.77
CA ARG A 59 7.44 -5.05 -1.03
C ARG A 59 8.86 -5.16 -1.56
N GLU A 60 9.40 -4.04 -1.99
CA GLU A 60 10.76 -3.93 -2.51
C GLU A 60 11.60 -3.09 -1.54
N GLY A 61 12.89 -3.40 -1.47
CA GLY A 61 13.83 -2.68 -0.63
C GLY A 61 15.24 -2.87 -1.12
N GLY A 62 16.16 -2.09 -0.56
CA GLY A 62 17.54 -2.11 -0.98
C GLY A 62 18.42 -1.24 -0.10
N LYS A 63 19.63 -0.97 -0.59
CA LYS A 63 20.55 -0.03 0.06
C LYS A 63 20.48 1.35 -0.61
N ALA A 64 21.39 2.24 -0.23
CA ALA A 64 21.42 3.62 -0.70
C ALA A 64 21.50 3.77 -2.23
N ILE A 65 22.30 2.96 -2.93
CA ILE A 65 22.37 2.99 -4.40
C ILE A 65 21.02 2.64 -5.02
N ASP A 66 20.39 1.55 -4.57
CA ASP A 66 19.09 1.11 -5.10
C ASP A 66 18.01 2.17 -4.85
N PHE A 67 18.10 2.87 -3.72
CA PHE A 67 17.22 3.98 -3.38
C PHE A 67 17.31 5.10 -4.42
N VAL A 68 18.52 5.60 -4.68
CA VAL A 68 18.75 6.69 -5.62
C VAL A 68 18.34 6.27 -7.03
N ARG A 69 18.73 5.07 -7.46
CA ARG A 69 18.33 4.56 -8.78
C ARG A 69 16.81 4.52 -8.96
N ARG A 70 16.09 4.10 -7.93
CA ARG A 70 14.63 3.98 -7.98
C ARG A 70 13.92 5.33 -7.90
N PHE A 71 14.20 6.11 -6.88
CA PHE A 71 13.40 7.30 -6.55
C PHE A 71 13.90 8.56 -7.25
N TYR A 72 15.17 8.61 -7.64
CA TYR A 72 15.76 9.71 -8.43
C TYR A 72 15.97 9.32 -9.89
N ASN A 73 15.60 8.09 -10.28
CA ASN A 73 15.66 7.59 -11.65
C ASN A 73 17.07 7.70 -12.29
N PHE A 74 18.10 7.40 -11.49
CA PHE A 74 19.49 7.38 -11.94
C PHE A 74 19.95 5.99 -12.35
N ASP A 75 20.91 5.95 -13.27
CA ASP A 75 21.63 4.71 -13.55
C ASP A 75 22.63 4.38 -12.42
N PHE A 76 23.29 3.22 -12.51
CA PHE A 76 24.20 2.79 -11.45
C PHE A 76 25.41 3.74 -11.29
N PRO A 77 26.15 4.09 -12.36
CA PRO A 77 27.24 5.05 -12.26
C PRO A 77 26.84 6.41 -11.69
N GLU A 78 25.70 6.97 -12.12
CA GLU A 78 25.17 8.25 -11.64
C GLU A 78 24.80 8.18 -10.16
N ALA A 79 24.15 7.09 -9.73
CA ALA A 79 23.78 6.90 -8.33
C ALA A 79 25.01 6.79 -7.41
N VAL A 80 26.04 6.05 -7.83
CA VAL A 80 27.30 5.95 -7.07
C VAL A 80 27.98 7.32 -7.00
N GLN A 81 28.05 8.05 -8.11
CA GLN A 81 28.64 9.39 -8.15
C GLN A 81 27.90 10.38 -7.23
N MET A 82 26.57 10.36 -7.24
CA MET A 82 25.75 11.22 -6.38
C MET A 82 26.00 10.95 -4.89
N LEU A 83 26.09 9.68 -4.50
CA LEU A 83 26.28 9.27 -3.10
C LEU A 83 27.70 9.54 -2.58
N LEU A 84 28.71 9.45 -3.44
CA LEU A 84 30.12 9.72 -3.08
C LEU A 84 30.49 11.21 -3.15
N GLY A 85 29.81 11.98 -4.00
CA GLY A 85 30.19 13.35 -4.36
C GLY A 85 29.23 14.39 -3.82
N GLY A 86 29.01 14.42 -2.50
CA GLY A 86 28.24 15.49 -1.83
C GLY A 86 28.66 16.87 -2.35
N GLN A 87 27.79 17.46 -3.18
CA GLN A 87 27.99 18.68 -3.97
C GLN A 87 29.17 18.68 -4.95
N ARG A 88 28.84 18.63 -6.26
CA ARG A 88 29.55 19.40 -7.27
C ARG A 88 28.56 20.17 -8.12
N ASP A 89 28.78 21.48 -8.15
CA ASP A 89 28.12 22.48 -8.97
C ASP A 89 28.07 22.03 -10.44
N ALA A 90 26.92 21.51 -10.88
CA ALA A 90 26.40 21.52 -12.25
C ALA A 90 25.40 20.36 -12.44
N ALA A 91 24.11 20.61 -12.22
CA ALA A 91 23.07 19.99 -13.03
C ALA A 91 21.77 20.80 -12.95
N PRO A 92 21.10 21.06 -14.08
CA PRO A 92 19.97 21.98 -14.18
C PRO A 92 18.72 21.36 -13.54
N ASN A 93 18.06 22.07 -12.63
CA ASN A 93 16.63 21.92 -12.28
C ASN A 93 16.03 20.49 -12.30
N TYR A 94 16.73 19.47 -11.77
CA TYR A 94 16.13 18.15 -11.55
C TYR A 94 15.26 18.11 -10.29
N PHE A 95 15.24 19.19 -9.50
CA PHE A 95 14.47 19.35 -8.26
C PHE A 95 12.94 19.41 -8.44
N SER A 96 12.43 19.20 -9.66
CA SER A 96 11.01 19.08 -9.91
C SER A 96 10.71 18.01 -10.96
N MET A 97 11.23 16.79 -10.79
CA MET A 97 10.48 15.67 -11.35
C MET A 97 9.20 15.57 -10.54
N ASN A 98 8.17 16.21 -11.08
CA ASN A 98 6.78 16.09 -10.70
C ASN A 98 6.50 14.64 -10.30
N LEU A 99 6.48 14.39 -8.99
CA LEU A 99 5.75 13.30 -8.40
C LEU A 99 4.31 13.54 -8.81
N SER A 100 3.94 13.04 -10.00
CA SER A 100 2.56 13.08 -10.44
C SER A 100 1.83 12.30 -9.36
N LYS A 101 1.19 13.02 -8.43
CA LYS A 101 0.31 12.43 -7.44
C LYS A 101 -0.70 11.65 -8.25
N LYS A 102 -0.49 10.34 -8.34
CA LYS A 102 -1.39 9.43 -9.04
C LYS A 102 -2.74 9.72 -8.42
N ALA A 103 -3.66 10.28 -9.21
CA ALA A 103 -4.92 10.80 -8.68
C ALA A 103 -5.57 9.67 -7.89
N THR A 104 -5.62 9.81 -6.56
CA THR A 104 -6.16 8.78 -5.69
C THR A 104 -7.64 8.68 -6.00
N LYS A 105 -8.08 7.53 -6.52
CA LYS A 105 -9.50 7.28 -6.74
C LYS A 105 -10.23 7.58 -5.42
N PRO A 106 -11.36 8.30 -5.46
CA PRO A 106 -12.11 8.57 -4.24
C PRO A 106 -12.52 7.25 -3.59
N PHE A 107 -12.33 7.16 -2.27
CA PHE A 107 -12.82 6.03 -1.50
C PHE A 107 -14.35 6.05 -1.50
N VAL A 108 -14.97 4.94 -1.88
CA VAL A 108 -16.42 4.79 -1.95
C VAL A 108 -16.80 3.51 -1.22
N LEU A 109 -17.79 3.61 -0.33
CA LEU A 109 -18.35 2.46 0.37
C LEU A 109 -19.19 1.60 -0.58
N PRO A 110 -19.15 0.27 -0.47
CA PRO A 110 -20.11 -0.61 -1.13
C PRO A 110 -21.56 -0.23 -0.79
N PRO A 111 -22.51 -0.34 -1.73
CA PRO A 111 -23.91 -0.13 -1.43
C PRO A 111 -24.40 -1.05 -0.29
N GLU A 112 -25.16 -0.48 0.64
CA GLU A 112 -25.75 -1.22 1.76
C GLU A 112 -26.99 -2.00 1.27
N ASN A 113 -27.13 -3.23 1.74
CA ASN A 113 -28.32 -4.04 1.56
C ASN A 113 -29.43 -3.56 2.52
N ASN A 114 -30.69 -3.73 2.13
CA ASN A 114 -31.83 -3.31 2.96
C ASN A 114 -31.98 -4.14 4.25
N ASP A 115 -31.40 -5.34 4.27
CA ASP A 115 -31.37 -6.21 5.43
C ASP A 115 -29.96 -6.75 5.70
N MET A 116 -29.77 -7.25 6.92
CA MET A 116 -28.46 -7.73 7.41
C MET A 116 -28.51 -9.19 7.87
N TRP A 117 -29.49 -9.96 7.40
CA TRP A 117 -29.79 -11.27 7.95
C TRP A 117 -28.62 -12.26 7.77
N ARG A 118 -27.88 -12.18 6.66
CA ARG A 118 -26.72 -13.05 6.41
C ARG A 118 -25.55 -12.66 7.28
N VAL A 119 -25.30 -11.36 7.43
CA VAL A 119 -24.28 -10.84 8.35
C VAL A 119 -24.60 -11.22 9.79
N TYR A 120 -25.84 -11.05 10.26
CA TYR A 120 -26.25 -11.46 11.59
C TYR A 120 -26.12 -12.97 11.80
N ALA A 121 -26.58 -13.80 10.85
CA ALA A 121 -26.43 -15.24 10.94
C ALA A 121 -24.95 -15.65 10.99
N TYR A 122 -24.10 -15.05 10.17
CA TYR A 122 -22.66 -15.30 10.15
C TYR A 122 -21.99 -14.91 11.47
N LEU A 123 -22.19 -13.69 11.93
CA LEU A 123 -21.49 -13.16 13.11
C LEU A 123 -21.99 -13.80 14.41
N LEU A 124 -23.31 -13.98 14.58
CA LEU A 124 -23.88 -14.62 15.76
C LEU A 124 -23.60 -16.13 15.77
N LYS A 125 -23.90 -16.83 14.67
CA LYS A 125 -23.96 -18.31 14.70
C LYS A 125 -22.65 -18.98 14.33
N GLN A 126 -21.78 -18.34 13.55
CA GLN A 126 -20.52 -18.94 13.09
C GLN A 126 -19.28 -18.31 13.72
N ARG A 127 -19.35 -17.02 14.06
CA ARG A 127 -18.27 -16.30 14.73
C ARG A 127 -18.52 -16.11 16.22
N PHE A 128 -19.71 -16.46 16.70
CA PHE A 128 -20.09 -16.40 18.12
C PHE A 128 -19.83 -15.03 18.75
N ILE A 129 -20.00 -13.98 17.95
CA ILE A 129 -19.91 -12.60 18.44
C ILE A 129 -21.22 -12.28 19.14
N ASP A 130 -21.12 -11.70 20.32
CA ASP A 130 -22.28 -11.33 21.11
C ASP A 130 -23.20 -10.37 20.35
N ARG A 131 -24.52 -10.51 20.57
CA ARG A 131 -25.54 -9.69 19.91
C ARG A 131 -25.35 -8.22 20.22
N ASP A 132 -25.02 -7.85 21.44
CA ASP A 132 -24.91 -6.46 21.86
C ASP A 132 -23.70 -5.78 21.20
N ILE A 133 -22.63 -6.54 20.96
CA ILE A 133 -21.47 -6.09 20.18
C ILE A 133 -21.90 -5.82 18.73
N ILE A 134 -22.56 -6.78 18.07
CA ILE A 134 -23.04 -6.59 16.70
C ILE A 134 -23.98 -5.38 16.62
N HIS A 135 -24.93 -5.28 17.57
CA HIS A 135 -25.86 -4.16 17.66
C HIS A 135 -25.12 -2.83 17.78
N TYR A 136 -24.12 -2.71 18.66
CA TYR A 136 -23.29 -1.51 18.79
C TYR A 136 -22.67 -1.11 17.45
N PHE A 137 -22.02 -2.03 16.72
CA PHE A 137 -21.38 -1.68 15.46
C PHE A 137 -22.37 -1.34 14.34
N THR A 138 -23.53 -2.02 14.29
CA THR A 138 -24.59 -1.69 13.31
C THR A 138 -25.24 -0.33 13.60
N HIS A 139 -25.53 -0.04 14.86
CA HIS A 139 -26.10 1.24 15.30
C HIS A 139 -25.18 2.41 14.96
N ASN A 140 -23.87 2.23 15.16
CA ASN A 140 -22.86 3.24 14.84
C ASN A 140 -22.46 3.27 13.34
N LYS A 141 -23.19 2.57 12.45
CA LYS A 141 -22.87 2.49 11.01
C LYS A 141 -21.46 1.99 10.69
N MET A 142 -20.88 1.23 11.62
CA MET A 142 -19.57 0.60 11.50
C MET A 142 -19.63 -0.82 10.94
N LEU A 143 -20.83 -1.39 10.81
CA LEU A 143 -21.07 -2.71 10.27
C LEU A 143 -22.36 -2.72 9.46
N TYR A 144 -22.30 -3.17 8.21
CA TYR A 144 -23.48 -3.39 7.38
C TYR A 144 -23.28 -4.58 6.42
N GLU A 145 -24.35 -5.00 5.75
CA GLU A 145 -24.31 -6.04 4.71
C GLU A 145 -24.26 -5.39 3.34
N ASP A 146 -23.32 -5.77 2.45
CA ASP A 146 -23.29 -5.21 1.10
C ASP A 146 -24.40 -5.78 0.20
N ALA A 147 -24.98 -4.94 -0.66
CA ALA A 147 -26.14 -5.27 -1.48
C ALA A 147 -25.88 -6.31 -2.58
N GLU A 148 -24.67 -6.35 -3.13
CA GLU A 148 -24.38 -7.16 -4.32
C GLU A 148 -24.00 -8.59 -3.96
N PHE A 149 -23.19 -8.75 -2.92
CA PHE A 149 -22.56 -10.01 -2.56
C PHE A 149 -22.80 -10.42 -1.11
N HIS A 150 -23.56 -9.63 -0.34
CA HIS A 150 -23.96 -9.93 1.04
C HIS A 150 -22.80 -10.20 2.00
N ASN A 151 -21.66 -9.54 1.81
CA ASN A 151 -20.53 -9.57 2.71
C ASN A 151 -20.80 -8.67 3.91
N ALA A 152 -20.16 -9.01 5.04
CA ALA A 152 -20.05 -8.10 6.15
C ALA A 152 -19.03 -7.02 5.79
N ILE A 153 -19.47 -5.76 5.79
CA ILE A 153 -18.62 -4.59 5.61
C ILE A 153 -18.36 -3.95 6.96
N PHE A 154 -17.10 -3.90 7.37
CA PHE A 154 -16.65 -3.21 8.58
C PHE A 154 -16.06 -1.86 8.20
N VAL A 155 -16.67 -0.78 8.67
CA VAL A 155 -16.30 0.59 8.31
C VAL A 155 -15.41 1.20 9.39
N GLY A 156 -14.29 1.77 8.95
CA GLY A 156 -13.40 2.59 9.78
C GLY A 156 -13.62 4.07 9.50
N PHE A 157 -13.83 4.82 10.56
CA PHE A 157 -14.01 6.27 10.54
C PHE A 157 -12.73 6.98 11.01
N ASP A 158 -12.48 8.19 10.49
CA ASP A 158 -11.48 9.09 11.06
C ASP A 158 -12.04 9.84 12.30
N GLU A 159 -11.21 10.71 12.87
CA GLU A 159 -11.56 11.54 14.05
C GLU A 159 -12.76 12.48 13.81
N ASN A 160 -13.12 12.73 12.55
CA ASN A 160 -14.25 13.58 12.18
C ASN A 160 -15.50 12.76 11.83
N GLY A 161 -15.47 11.43 12.01
CA GLY A 161 -16.59 10.55 11.70
C GLY A 161 -16.78 10.31 10.19
N ILE A 162 -15.74 10.53 9.37
CA ILE A 162 -15.80 10.29 7.92
C ILE A 162 -15.28 8.88 7.62
N PRO A 163 -16.01 8.05 6.83
CA PRO A 163 -15.50 6.77 6.37
C PRO A 163 -14.20 6.93 5.57
N LYS A 164 -13.11 6.31 6.05
CA LYS A 164 -11.82 6.26 5.34
C LYS A 164 -11.39 4.85 4.96
N HIS A 165 -12.08 3.85 5.48
CA HIS A 165 -11.72 2.45 5.29
C HIS A 165 -12.96 1.55 5.34
N ALA A 166 -12.96 0.49 4.54
CA ALA A 166 -13.96 -0.57 4.60
C ALA A 166 -13.29 -1.93 4.38
N HIS A 167 -13.46 -2.83 5.33
CA HIS A 167 -13.02 -4.20 5.22
C HIS A 167 -14.19 -5.12 4.85
N LYS A 168 -14.05 -5.88 3.77
CA LYS A 168 -15.09 -6.77 3.23
C LYS A 168 -14.83 -8.22 3.63
N ARG A 169 -15.83 -8.88 4.21
CA ARG A 169 -15.73 -10.30 4.63
C ARG A 169 -16.91 -11.14 4.15
N GLY A 170 -16.60 -12.22 3.42
CA GLY A 170 -17.60 -13.23 3.02
C GLY A 170 -18.37 -13.84 4.18
N THR A 171 -19.69 -13.94 4.00
CA THR A 171 -20.67 -14.48 4.97
C THR A 171 -21.15 -15.89 4.61
N LEU A 172 -20.76 -16.42 3.44
CA LEU A 172 -21.17 -17.75 2.99
C LEU A 172 -20.71 -18.82 3.98
N CYS A 173 -21.69 -19.54 4.52
CA CYS A 173 -21.49 -20.73 5.31
C CYS A 173 -21.09 -21.87 4.38
N VAL A 174 -19.82 -22.30 4.39
CA VAL A 174 -19.52 -23.64 3.88
C VAL A 174 -19.91 -24.62 4.98
N THR A 175 -21.19 -25.00 5.02
CA THR A 175 -21.58 -26.21 5.74
C THR A 175 -20.87 -27.36 5.02
N LEU A 176 -20.03 -28.13 5.73
CA LEU A 176 -19.40 -29.35 5.20
C LEU A 176 -20.45 -30.44 4.93
N LYS A 177 -21.32 -30.22 3.94
CA LYS A 177 -22.21 -31.19 3.29
C LYS A 177 -22.56 -30.69 1.88
N SER A 178 -21.56 -30.53 1.02
CA SER A 178 -21.70 -30.80 -0.43
C SER A 178 -20.32 -30.89 -1.06
N GLN A 179 -19.69 -32.07 -0.95
CA GLN A 179 -18.98 -32.57 -2.10
C GLN A 179 -20.04 -32.87 -3.16
N THR A 180 -20.35 -31.92 -4.03
CA THR A 180 -20.92 -32.20 -5.35
C THR A 180 -20.76 -30.98 -6.25
N ASN A 181 -20.05 -31.22 -7.35
CA ASN A 181 -20.06 -30.50 -8.62
C ASN A 181 -19.40 -29.12 -8.68
N ARG A 182 -18.07 -29.17 -8.83
CA ARG A 182 -17.42 -28.52 -9.97
C ARG A 182 -18.19 -28.88 -11.25
N ILE A 183 -18.92 -27.94 -11.83
CA ILE A 183 -19.14 -27.89 -13.27
C ILE A 183 -18.92 -26.45 -13.68
N TYR A 184 -17.75 -26.19 -14.27
CA TYR A 184 -17.59 -25.09 -15.20
C TYR A 184 -18.58 -25.34 -16.33
N HIS A 185 -19.58 -24.46 -16.50
CA HIS A 185 -20.36 -24.45 -17.73
C HIS A 185 -19.54 -23.75 -18.82
N PRO A 186 -19.19 -24.42 -19.92
CA PRO A 186 -18.61 -23.75 -21.08
C PRO A 186 -19.67 -22.82 -21.68
N ILE A 187 -19.26 -21.59 -21.95
CA ILE A 187 -20.04 -20.61 -22.71
C ILE A 187 -20.28 -21.20 -24.11
N ARG A 188 -21.52 -21.55 -24.42
CA ARG A 188 -22.01 -21.68 -25.79
C ARG A 188 -23.27 -20.84 -25.91
N VAL A 189 -23.20 -19.82 -26.75
CA VAL A 189 -24.37 -19.19 -27.35
C VAL A 189 -24.11 -19.15 -28.85
N GLU A 190 -24.69 -20.13 -29.54
CA GLU A 190 -25.20 -19.94 -30.91
C GLU A 190 -26.49 -19.11 -30.78
N GLY A 191 -26.99 -18.28 -31.68
CA GLY A 191 -26.72 -17.98 -33.09
C GLY A 191 -28.03 -17.35 -33.62
N VAL A 192 -27.97 -16.35 -34.51
CA VAL A 192 -29.07 -15.78 -35.33
C VAL A 192 -28.35 -15.04 -36.47
N GLU A 193 -28.55 -15.20 -37.77
CA GLU A 193 -29.48 -15.93 -38.65
C GLU A 193 -28.69 -16.31 -39.92
#